data_AF-A0A444J183-F1
#
_entry.id   AF-A0A444J183-F1
#
_cell.length_a   1.000
_cell.length_b   1.000
_cell.length_c   1.000
_cell.angle_alpha   90.00
_cell.angle_beta   90.00
_cell.angle_gamma   90.00
#
_symmetry.space_group_name_H-M   'P 1'
#
loop_
_entity.id
_entity.type
_entity.pdbx_description
1 polymer ?
#
loop_
_entity_poly.entity_id
_entity_poly.type
_entity_poly.pdbx_seq_one_letter_code
_entity_poly.pdbx_strand_id
1 'polypeptide(L)' 'MTRYKVKVNVELVECNESISDSPTEQQDGGFSMVISEKDAVSIDKCEKTILQTAYPTIRSALSEHLTGVSQKKSG' A
#
# COMPACT_ATOMS: atom_id res chain seq x y z
N MET A 1 -25.94 3.84 -13.71
CA MET A 1 -25.25 3.66 -12.41
C MET A 1 -23.75 3.63 -12.66
N THR A 2 -22.99 4.50 -12.00
CA THR A 2 -21.53 4.48 -12.04
C THR A 2 -21.02 3.25 -11.30
N ARG A 3 -20.07 2.52 -11.89
CA ARG A 3 -19.44 1.34 -11.29
C ARG A 3 -17.97 1.65 -11.03
N TYR A 4 -17.43 1.13 -9.93
CA TYR A 4 -16.03 1.30 -9.56
C TYR A 4 -15.37 -0.08 -9.42
N LYS A 5 -14.12 -0.18 -9.85
CA LYS A 5 -13.30 -1.40 -9.73
C LYS A 5 -12.18 -1.13 -8.74
N VAL A 6 -12.17 -1.85 -7.63
CA VAL A 6 -11.06 -1.83 -6.67
C VAL A 6 -10.10 -2.95 -7.06
N LYS A 7 -8.80 -2.66 -7.16
CA LYS A 7 -7.74 -3.64 -7.44
C LYS A 7 -6.65 -3.49 -6.39
N VAL A 8 -6.10 -4.61 -5.95
CA VAL A 8 -4.94 -4.68 -5.04
C VAL A 8 -3.92 -5.59 -5.71
N ASN A 9 -2.67 -5.16 -5.77
CA ASN A 9 -1.52 -5.96 -6.20
C ASN A 9 -0.53 -6.02 -5.04
N VAL A 10 0.03 -7.19 -4.75
CA VAL A 10 1.02 -7.40 -3.69
C VAL A 10 2.17 -8.20 -4.28
N GLU A 11 3.38 -7.69 -4.15
CA GLU A 11 4.59 -8.29 -4.71
C GLU A 11 5.65 -8.37 -3.62
N LEU A 12 6.27 -9.55 -3.49
CA LEU A 12 7.45 -9.77 -2.66
C LEU A 12 8.58 -10.11 -3.61
N VAL A 13 9.60 -9.26 -3.64
CA VAL A 13 10.73 -9.38 -4.56
C VAL A 13 12.04 -9.25 -3.78
N GLU A 14 13.07 -9.97 -4.22
CA GLU A 14 14.41 -9.81 -3.66
C GLU A 14 14.96 -8.42 -4.03
N CYS A 15 15.64 -7.78 -3.08
CA CYS A 15 16.30 -6.48 -3.28
C CYS A 15 17.58 -6.41 -2.43
N ASN A 16 18.48 -5.49 -2.78
CA ASN A 16 19.74 -5.25 -2.06
C ASN A 16 19.67 -3.98 -1.18
N GLU A 17 18.47 -3.56 -0.81
CA GLU A 17 18.21 -2.36 -0.02
C GLU A 17 18.34 -2.64 1.48
N SER A 18 18.60 -1.59 2.26
CA SER A 18 18.64 -1.71 3.72
C SER A 18 17.24 -1.96 4.29
N ILE A 19 17.16 -2.80 5.33
CA ILE A 19 15.91 -3.04 6.06
C ILE A 19 15.34 -1.71 6.55
N SER A 20 14.02 -1.56 6.40
CA SER A 20 13.28 -0.38 6.82
C SER A 20 12.39 -0.68 8.02
N ASP A 21 12.32 0.23 8.98
CA ASP A 21 11.41 0.11 10.14
C ASP A 21 9.98 0.59 9.85
N SER A 22 9.78 1.34 8.76
CA SER A 22 8.47 1.85 8.33
C SER A 22 8.30 1.85 6.81
N PRO A 23 7.06 1.82 6.30
CA PRO A 23 6.78 1.96 4.88
C PRO A 23 7.31 3.28 4.33
N THR A 24 7.85 3.25 3.11
CA THR A 24 8.34 4.42 2.37
C THR A 24 7.48 4.62 1.13
N GLU A 25 7.04 5.86 0.92
CA GLU A 25 6.31 6.24 -0.28
C GLU A 25 7.22 6.23 -1.51
N GLN A 26 6.72 5.65 -2.59
CA GLN A 26 7.38 5.52 -3.87
C GLN A 26 6.94 6.62 -4.83
N GLN A 27 7.69 6.83 -5.90
CA GLN A 27 7.40 7.89 -6.89
C GLN A 27 6.05 7.71 -7.60
N ASP A 28 5.52 6.49 -7.64
CA ASP A 28 4.23 6.14 -8.23
C ASP A 28 3.05 6.25 -7.25
N GLY A 29 3.30 6.73 -6.02
CA GLY A 29 2.31 6.82 -4.93
C GLY A 29 2.04 5.49 -4.23
N GLY A 30 2.73 4.41 -4.63
CA GLY A 30 2.79 3.17 -3.89
C GLY A 30 3.60 3.31 -2.61
N PHE A 31 3.51 2.31 -1.73
CA PHE A 31 4.36 2.21 -0.54
C PHE A 31 5.09 0.87 -0.58
N SER A 32 6.35 0.87 -0.18
CA SER A 32 7.15 -0.35 -0.03
C SER A 32 7.80 -0.40 1.35
N MET A 33 8.18 -1.60 1.77
CA MET A 33 8.91 -1.83 3.01
C MET A 33 9.89 -2.98 2.79
N VAL A 34 11.16 -2.75 3.12
CA VAL A 34 12.24 -3.74 3.00
C VAL A 34 12.31 -4.52 4.30
N ILE A 35 12.20 -5.84 4.21
CA ILE A 35 12.28 -6.77 5.35
C ILE A 35 13.47 -7.69 5.25
N SER A 36 13.86 -8.29 6.38
CA SER A 36 14.92 -9.30 6.42
C SER A 36 14.50 -10.59 5.72
N GLU A 37 15.47 -11.37 5.23
CA GLU A 37 15.22 -12.73 4.69
C GLU A 37 14.48 -13.61 5.71
N LYS A 38 14.84 -13.49 6.99
CA LYS A 38 14.18 -14.20 8.10
C LYS A 38 12.69 -13.86 8.19
N ASP A 39 12.32 -12.60 7.99
CA ASP A 39 10.91 -12.18 8.01
C ASP A 39 10.20 -12.57 6.71
N ALA A 40 10.90 -12.56 5.56
CA ALA A 40 10.36 -12.94 4.25
C ALA A 40 9.97 -14.42 4.15
N VAL A 41 10.52 -15.30 5.00
CA VAL A 41 10.14 -16.72 5.08
C VAL A 41 9.10 -17.03 6.16
N SER A 42 8.58 -16.01 6.85
CA SER A 42 7.56 -16.18 7.89
C SER A 42 6.22 -15.60 7.41
N ILE A 43 5.18 -16.44 7.36
CA ILE A 43 3.83 -16.05 6.95
C ILE A 43 3.32 -14.88 7.81
N ASP A 44 3.36 -15.03 9.14
CA ASP A 44 2.87 -14.00 10.06
C ASP A 44 3.59 -12.66 9.90
N LYS A 45 4.91 -12.72 9.64
CA LYS A 45 5.72 -11.51 9.43
C LYS A 45 5.41 -10.86 8.10
N CYS A 46 5.30 -11.66 7.03
CA CYS A 46 4.89 -11.18 5.71
C CYS A 46 3.52 -10.50 5.78
N GLU A 47 2.52 -11.16 6.36
CA GLU A 47 1.16 -10.60 6.50
C GLU A 47 1.18 -9.28 7.27
N LYS A 48 1.89 -9.23 8.40
CA LYS A 48 2.02 -8.02 9.19
C LYS A 48 2.67 -6.89 8.38
N THR A 49 3.79 -7.16 7.71
CA THR A 49 4.50 -6.17 6.88
C THR A 49 3.64 -5.68 5.73
N ILE A 50 2.94 -6.58 5.03
CA ILE A 50 2.04 -6.23 3.93
C ILE A 50 0.94 -5.29 4.43
N LEU A 51 0.30 -5.61 5.57
CA LEU A 51 -0.74 -4.75 6.16
C LEU A 51 -0.20 -3.38 6.58
N GLN A 52 0.99 -3.34 7.20
CA GLN A 52 1.65 -2.10 7.59
C GLN A 52 1.97 -1.24 6.36
N THR A 53 2.46 -1.85 5.29
CA THR A 53 2.83 -1.18 4.04
C THR A 53 1.61 -0.71 3.24
N ALA A 54 0.54 -1.50 3.22
CA ALA A 54 -0.67 -1.19 2.48
C ALA A 54 -1.52 -0.09 3.14
N TYR A 55 -1.46 0.05 4.47
CA TYR A 55 -2.36 0.97 5.19
C TYR A 55 -2.24 2.44 4.73
N PRO A 56 -1.05 3.05 4.60
CA PRO A 56 -0.90 4.40 4.06
C PRO A 56 -1.47 4.53 2.64
N THR A 57 -1.18 3.56 1.76
CA THR A 57 -1.68 3.51 0.38
C THR A 57 -3.22 3.54 0.34
N ILE A 58 -3.86 2.65 1.12
CA ILE A 58 -5.32 2.55 1.20
C ILE A 58 -5.90 3.87 1.70
N ARG A 59 -5.31 4.44 2.76
CA ARG A 59 -5.79 5.68 3.36
C ARG A 59 -5.71 6.86 2.40
N SER A 60 -4.61 6.97 1.64
CA SER A 60 -4.45 8.00 0.62
C SER A 60 -5.48 7.85 -0.50
N ALA A 61 -5.56 6.67 -1.13
CA ALA A 61 -6.47 6.41 -2.25
C ALA A 61 -7.95 6.64 -1.89
N LEU A 62 -8.37 6.24 -0.69
CA LEU A 62 -9.74 6.50 -0.21
C LEU A 62 -10.00 8.00 0.00
N SER A 63 -9.03 8.73 0.54
CA SER A 63 -9.17 10.16 0.82
C SER A 63 -9.33 10.97 -0.47
N GLU A 64 -8.52 10.65 -1.49
CA GLU A 64 -8.62 11.26 -2.82
C GLU A 64 -9.95 10.92 -3.50
N HIS A 65 -10.33 9.63 -3.50
CA HIS A 65 -11.56 9.17 -4.12
C HIS A 65 -12.80 9.87 -3.51
N LEU A 66 -12.90 9.88 -2.18
CA LEU A 66 -14.04 10.47 -1.48
C LEU A 66 -14.10 11.99 -1.64
N THR A 67 -12.94 12.66 -1.74
CA THR A 67 -12.87 14.09 -2.07
C THR A 67 -13.45 14.35 -3.47
N GLY A 68 -13.00 13.59 -4.47
CA GLY A 68 -13.51 13.72 -5.84
C GLY A 68 -15.00 13.36 -5.98
N VAL A 69 -15.49 12.38 -5.22
CA VAL A 69 -16.93 12.06 -5.17
C VAL A 69 -17.73 13.19 -4.54
N SER A 70 -17.21 13.81 -3.48
CA SER A 70 -17.90 14.91 -2.78
C SER A 70 -18.03 16.14 -3.67
N GLN A 71 -16.94 16.55 -4.35
CA GLN A 71 -16.96 17.67 -5.28
C GLN A 71 -17.98 17.48 -6.41
N LYS A 72 -18.08 16.26 -6.96
CA LYS A 72 -19.07 15.93 -8.01
C LYS A 72 -20.53 15.96 -7.55
N LYS A 73 -20.79 15.91 -6.24
CA LYS A 73 -22.16 16.00 -5.68
C LYS A 73 -22.55 17.42 -5.33
N SER A 74 -21.59 18.33 -5.19
CA SER A 74 -21.80 19.73 -4.80
C SER A 74 -21.89 20.71 -5.97
N GLY A 75 -21.70 20.23 -7.21
CA GLY A 75 -21.91 21.00 -8.45
C GLY A 75 -22.96 20.32 -9.32
#